data_AF-A0A3D5NWF3-F1
#
_entry.id   AF-A0A3D5NWF3-F1
#
_cell.length_a   1.000
_cell.length_b   1.000
_cell.length_c   1.000
_cell.angle_alpha   90.00
_cell.angle_beta   90.00
_cell.angle_gamma   90.00
#
_symmetry.space_group_name_H-M   'P 1'
#
loop_
_entity.id
_entity.type
_entity.pdbx_description
1 polymer ?
#
loop_
_entity_poly.entity_id
_entity_poly.type
_entity_poly.pdbx_seq_one_letter_code
_entity_poly.pdbx_strand_id
1 'polypeptide(L)'
;LDSTTLVTAQTMGFDLMARMRRFSLIDPVKLTKVGMGFSLLLAFILAIYFPSVVNLWYTLGTIILPGLLIPVISSLYLKTSINRDLIKLSMIAGPAVASLWFLGGKVDEWNYYFGVEPFYPGMLMSLMLWGIGMLRKKHHQLSNQISNAR
;
A
#
# COMPACT_ATOMS: atom_id res chain seq x y z
N LEU A 1 11.53 7.35 -23.71
CA LEU A 1 10.49 6.61 -22.95
C LEU A 1 10.89 5.15 -23.07
N ASP A 2 11.78 4.66 -22.20
CA ASP A 2 12.55 3.44 -22.55
C ASP A 2 12.49 2.37 -21.47
N SER A 3 13.03 2.60 -20.27
CA SER A 3 13.03 1.57 -19.20
C SER A 3 11.88 1.73 -18.19
N THR A 4 11.63 2.93 -17.68
CA THR A 4 10.60 3.18 -16.64
C THR A 4 9.18 2.95 -17.15
N THR A 5 8.93 3.27 -18.41
CA THR A 5 7.64 3.01 -19.08
C THR A 5 7.39 1.52 -19.25
N LEU A 6 8.43 0.72 -19.56
CA LEU A 6 8.30 -0.74 -19.66
C LEU A 6 8.01 -1.37 -18.30
N VAL A 7 8.74 -0.96 -17.25
CA VAL A 7 8.54 -1.49 -15.89
C VAL A 7 7.14 -1.16 -15.38
N THR A 8 6.70 0.10 -15.50
CA THR A 8 5.35 0.52 -15.09
C THR A 8 4.26 -0.18 -15.92
N ALA A 9 4.47 -0.36 -17.22
CA ALA A 9 3.57 -1.11 -18.08
C ALA A 9 3.44 -2.58 -17.66
N GLN A 10 4.55 -3.24 -17.31
CA GLN A 10 4.54 -4.61 -16.83
C GLN A 10 3.81 -4.72 -15.48
N THR A 11 4.09 -3.81 -14.55
CA THR A 11 3.43 -3.80 -13.24
C THR A 11 1.93 -3.52 -13.34
N MET A 12 1.53 -2.49 -14.08
CA MET A 12 0.12 -2.11 -14.24
C MET A 12 -0.65 -3.08 -15.14
N GLY A 13 0.00 -3.63 -16.15
CA GLY A 13 -0.58 -4.59 -17.09
C GLY A 13 -0.53 -6.01 -16.54
N PHE A 14 0.61 -6.67 -16.69
CA PHE A 14 0.76 -8.09 -16.34
C PHE A 14 0.59 -8.36 -14.84
N ASP A 15 1.38 -7.72 -13.97
CA ASP A 15 1.44 -8.11 -12.55
C ASP A 15 0.13 -7.85 -11.80
N LEU A 16 -0.60 -6.80 -12.19
CA LEU A 16 -1.89 -6.44 -11.60
C LEU A 16 -3.06 -7.11 -12.32
N MET A 17 -3.17 -6.99 -13.64
CA MET A 17 -4.36 -7.47 -14.35
C MET A 17 -4.42 -8.99 -14.45
N ALA A 18 -3.28 -9.68 -14.61
CA ALA A 18 -3.28 -11.15 -14.72
C ALA A 18 -3.76 -11.85 -13.43
N ARG A 19 -3.71 -11.16 -12.28
CA ARG A 19 -4.28 -11.65 -11.01
C ARG A 19 -5.80 -11.62 -10.97
N MET A 20 -6.44 -10.84 -11.85
CA MET A 20 -7.90 -10.85 -11.98
C MET A 20 -8.32 -12.02 -12.87
N ARG A 21 -9.25 -12.85 -12.40
CA ARG A 21 -9.74 -14.05 -13.13
C ARG A 21 -10.19 -13.76 -14.56
N ARG A 22 -10.66 -12.54 -14.84
CA ARG A 22 -11.09 -12.10 -16.17
C ARG A 22 -9.94 -12.04 -17.20
N PHE A 23 -8.71 -11.79 -16.76
CA PHE A 23 -7.58 -11.53 -17.65
C PHE A 23 -6.45 -12.57 -17.55
N SER A 24 -6.61 -13.61 -16.72
CA SER A 24 -5.56 -14.62 -16.47
C SER A 24 -5.18 -15.46 -17.69
N LEU A 25 -6.03 -15.51 -18.72
CA LEU A 25 -5.79 -16.27 -19.96
C LEU A 25 -5.30 -15.38 -21.11
N ILE A 26 -5.19 -14.06 -20.89
CA ILE A 26 -4.72 -13.14 -21.92
C ILE A 26 -3.20 -13.20 -21.97
N ASP A 27 -2.67 -13.16 -23.20
CA ASP A 27 -1.24 -13.12 -23.47
C ASP A 27 -0.53 -12.00 -22.68
N PRO A 28 0.59 -12.31 -21.98
CA PRO A 28 1.34 -11.33 -21.18
C PRO A 28 1.80 -10.11 -21.98
N VAL A 29 2.21 -10.27 -23.24
CA VAL A 29 2.67 -9.15 -24.09
C VAL A 29 1.50 -8.22 -24.39
N LYS A 30 0.31 -8.75 -24.66
CA LYS A 30 -0.91 -7.94 -24.81
C LYS A 30 -1.25 -7.19 -23.54
N LEU A 31 -1.17 -7.83 -22.37
CA LEU A 31 -1.45 -7.19 -21.07
C LEU A 31 -0.46 -6.05 -20.77
N THR A 32 0.83 -6.25 -21.03
CA THR A 32 1.84 -5.20 -20.88
C THR A 32 1.60 -4.03 -21.83
N LYS A 33 1.19 -4.26 -23.08
CA LYS A 33 0.81 -3.18 -24.01
C LYS A 33 -0.39 -2.37 -23.50
N VAL A 34 -1.40 -3.02 -22.93
CA VAL A 34 -2.53 -2.34 -22.27
C VAL A 34 -2.05 -1.54 -21.05
N GLY A 35 -1.19 -2.13 -20.23
CA GLY A 35 -0.56 -1.48 -19.08
C GLY A 35 0.25 -0.24 -19.46
N MET A 36 0.90 -0.26 -20.63
CA MET A 36 1.63 0.89 -21.17
C MET A 36 0.69 2.05 -21.50
N GLY A 37 -0.41 1.77 -22.20
CA GLY A 37 -1.44 2.77 -22.48
C GLY A 37 -2.03 3.37 -21.20
N PHE A 38 -2.35 2.52 -20.21
CA PHE A 38 -2.84 2.97 -18.91
C PHE A 38 -1.82 3.83 -18.15
N SER A 39 -0.54 3.43 -18.15
CA SER A 39 0.52 4.17 -17.46
C SER A 39 0.75 5.55 -18.07
N LEU A 40 0.69 5.67 -19.40
CA LEU A 40 0.77 6.96 -20.10
C LEU A 40 -0.41 7.87 -19.76
N LEU A 41 -1.63 7.32 -19.78
CA LEU A 41 -2.84 8.05 -19.38
C LEU A 41 -2.72 8.56 -17.94
N LEU A 42 -2.33 7.69 -17.01
CA LEU A 42 -2.18 8.04 -15.60
C LEU A 42 -1.09 9.11 -15.40
N ALA A 43 0.05 8.98 -16.09
CA ALA A 43 1.13 9.96 -16.04
C ALA A 43 0.66 11.33 -16.53
N PHE A 44 -0.12 11.38 -17.62
CA PHE A 44 -0.68 12.62 -18.14
C PHE A 44 -1.66 13.27 -17.17
N ILE A 45 -2.57 12.49 -16.56
CA ILE A 45 -3.50 12.98 -15.54
C ILE A 45 -2.74 13.56 -14.33
N LEU A 46 -1.73 12.84 -13.84
CA LEU A 46 -0.94 13.28 -12.69
C LEU A 46 -0.12 14.53 -13.01
N ALA A 47 0.43 14.65 -14.22
CA ALA A 47 1.19 15.83 -14.65
C ALA A 47 0.32 17.10 -14.70
N ILE A 48 -0.97 16.97 -15.04
CA ILE A 48 -1.91 18.09 -15.01
C ILE A 48 -2.27 18.45 -13.56
N TYR A 49 -2.51 17.46 -12.70
CA TYR A 49 -2.96 17.70 -11.34
C TYR A 49 -1.86 18.23 -10.41
N PHE A 50 -0.61 17.78 -10.60
CA PHE A 50 0.54 18.18 -9.79
C PHE A 50 1.51 19.06 -10.59
N PRO A 51 1.50 20.39 -10.39
CA PRO A 51 2.38 21.30 -11.13
C PRO A 51 3.86 21.17 -10.70
N SER A 52 4.12 20.54 -9.55
CA SER A 52 5.46 20.30 -9.03
C SER A 52 5.71 18.81 -8.86
N VAL A 53 6.80 18.33 -9.47
CA VAL A 53 7.30 16.95 -9.33
C VAL A 53 7.56 16.63 -7.86
N VAL A 54 8.11 17.59 -7.11
CA VAL A 54 8.40 17.46 -5.69
C VAL A 54 7.11 17.20 -4.89
N ASN A 55 6.05 17.98 -5.15
CA ASN A 55 4.77 17.80 -4.48
C ASN A 55 4.10 16.45 -4.81
N LEU A 56 4.26 15.98 -6.05
CA LEU A 56 3.77 14.66 -6.47
C LEU A 56 4.44 13.55 -5.64
N TRP A 57 5.78 13.57 -5.53
CA TRP A 57 6.51 12.56 -4.76
C TRP A 57 6.19 12.64 -3.25
N TYR A 58 6.12 13.84 -2.67
CA TYR A 58 5.75 14.01 -1.27
C TYR A 58 4.33 13.50 -0.98
N THR A 59 3.36 13.81 -1.83
CA THR A 59 1.96 13.38 -1.66
C THR A 59 1.84 11.87 -1.75
N LEU A 60 2.45 11.26 -2.78
CA LEU A 60 2.42 9.81 -2.96
C LEU A 60 3.13 9.09 -1.80
N GLY A 61 4.28 9.60 -1.36
CA GLY A 61 5.01 9.04 -0.23
C GLY A 61 4.18 9.06 1.06
N THR A 62 3.61 10.21 1.38
CA THR A 62 2.78 10.42 2.58
C THR A 62 1.59 9.46 2.64
N ILE A 63 0.94 9.22 1.50
CA ILE A 63 -0.26 8.38 1.43
C ILE A 63 0.09 6.89 1.37
N ILE A 64 1.04 6.48 0.53
CA ILE A 64 1.27 5.07 0.20
C ILE A 64 2.21 4.39 1.22
N LEU A 65 3.27 5.07 1.65
CA LEU A 65 4.27 4.48 2.55
C LEU A 65 3.73 3.89 3.86
N PRO A 66 2.77 4.52 4.58
CA PRO A 66 2.31 3.98 5.86
C PRO A 66 1.70 2.57 5.76
N GLY A 67 1.10 2.23 4.61
CA GLY A 67 0.58 0.88 4.36
C GLY A 67 1.65 -0.16 4.08
N LEU A 68 2.77 0.24 3.48
CA LEU A 68 3.80 -0.68 2.99
C LEU A 68 4.96 -0.86 3.97
N LEU A 69 5.30 0.17 4.75
CA LEU A 69 6.45 0.17 5.66
C LEU A 69 6.44 -1.04 6.60
N ILE A 70 5.35 -1.24 7.34
CA ILE A 70 5.27 -2.30 8.35
C ILE A 70 5.33 -3.70 7.73
N PRO A 71 4.53 -4.04 6.70
CA PRO A 71 4.64 -5.33 6.00
C PRO A 71 6.03 -5.60 5.44
N VAL A 72 6.68 -4.60 4.86
CA VAL A 72 8.01 -4.75 4.25
C VAL A 72 9.07 -5.04 5.32
N ILE A 73 9.16 -4.24 6.39
CA ILE A 73 10.17 -4.51 7.43
C ILE A 73 9.87 -5.82 8.16
N SER A 74 8.58 -6.15 8.34
CA SER A 74 8.14 -7.41 8.95
C SER A 74 8.58 -8.62 8.13
N SER A 75 8.55 -8.50 6.80
CA SER A 75 9.00 -9.54 5.86
C SER A 75 10.53 -9.68 5.85
N LEU A 76 11.25 -8.55 5.81
CA LEU A 76 12.71 -8.55 5.66
C LEU A 76 13.45 -8.93 6.96
N TYR A 77 13.03 -8.40 8.10
CA TYR A 77 13.81 -8.49 9.34
C TYR A 77 13.18 -9.39 10.39
N LEU A 78 11.85 -9.36 10.54
CA LEU A 78 11.19 -9.99 11.68
C LEU A 78 10.78 -11.45 11.40
N LYS A 79 10.78 -11.91 10.14
CA LYS A 79 10.32 -13.25 9.69
C LYS A 79 9.05 -13.73 10.43
N THR A 80 8.19 -12.81 10.83
CA THR A 80 7.10 -13.10 11.77
C THR A 80 5.88 -13.53 10.95
N SER A 81 5.43 -14.76 11.15
CA SER A 81 4.16 -15.25 10.61
C SER A 81 2.96 -14.62 11.33
N ILE A 82 2.66 -13.36 11.03
CA ILE A 82 1.39 -12.72 11.41
C ILE A 82 0.30 -13.23 10.47
N ASN A 83 -0.96 -13.21 10.94
CA ASN A 83 -2.10 -13.55 10.12
C ASN A 83 -2.11 -12.72 8.82
N ARG A 84 -2.20 -13.42 7.68
CA ARG A 84 -2.20 -12.85 6.34
C ARG A 84 -3.26 -11.79 6.13
N ASP A 85 -4.43 -11.93 6.75
CA ASP A 85 -5.53 -11.00 6.57
C ASP A 85 -5.32 -9.70 7.33
N LEU A 86 -4.64 -9.74 8.48
CA LEU A 86 -4.26 -8.53 9.22
C LEU A 86 -3.17 -7.73 8.49
N ILE A 87 -2.21 -8.40 7.85
CA ILE A 87 -1.21 -7.74 7.00
C ILE A 87 -1.86 -7.11 5.78
N LYS A 88 -2.76 -7.82 5.09
CA LYS A 88 -3.51 -7.24 3.95
C LYS A 88 -4.32 -6.03 4.42
N LEU A 89 -4.96 -6.13 5.58
CA LEU A 89 -5.74 -5.04 6.12
C LEU A 89 -4.85 -3.84 6.45
N SER A 90 -3.65 -4.03 7.02
CA SER A 90 -2.73 -2.92 7.29
C SER A 90 -2.24 -2.24 6.01
N MET A 91 -2.01 -3.02 4.95
CA MET A 91 -1.63 -2.51 3.62
C MET A 91 -2.69 -1.60 2.98
N ILE A 92 -3.97 -1.78 3.33
CA ILE A 92 -5.09 -1.01 2.78
C ILE A 92 -5.52 0.10 3.75
N ALA A 93 -5.64 -0.22 5.04
CA ALA A 93 -6.12 0.70 6.06
C ALA A 93 -5.16 1.87 6.30
N GLY A 94 -3.84 1.62 6.30
CA GLY A 94 -2.85 2.69 6.47
C GLY A 94 -2.98 3.79 5.41
N PRO A 95 -2.92 3.44 4.10
CA PRO A 95 -3.08 4.41 3.03
C PRO A 95 -4.49 5.01 2.95
N ALA A 96 -5.53 4.25 3.32
CA ALA A 96 -6.88 4.78 3.39
C ALA A 96 -7.01 5.88 4.45
N VAL A 97 -6.50 5.64 5.67
CA VAL A 97 -6.50 6.64 6.75
C VAL A 97 -5.65 7.86 6.35
N ALA A 98 -4.47 7.65 5.78
CA ALA A 98 -3.63 8.75 5.29
C ALA A 98 -4.33 9.54 4.17
N SER A 99 -5.04 8.88 3.26
CA SER A 99 -5.82 9.55 2.20
C SER A 99 -6.96 10.39 2.78
N LEU A 100 -7.72 9.84 3.73
CA LEU A 100 -8.82 10.56 4.38
C LEU A 100 -8.30 11.79 5.14
N TRP A 101 -7.16 11.64 5.82
CA TRP A 101 -6.53 12.75 6.54
C TRP A 101 -5.99 13.83 5.60
N PHE A 102 -5.39 13.43 4.47
CA PHE A 102 -4.94 14.35 3.43
C PHE A 102 -6.09 15.13 2.80
N LEU A 103 -7.21 14.45 2.49
CA LEU A 103 -8.39 15.09 1.92
C LEU A 103 -9.06 16.06 2.90
N GLY A 104 -9.15 15.70 4.18
CA GLY A 104 -9.71 16.59 5.20
C GLY A 104 -8.80 17.78 5.55
N GLY A 105 -7.48 17.64 5.47
CA GLY A 105 -6.52 18.74 5.67
C GLY A 105 -6.42 19.74 4.52
N LYS A 106 -6.97 19.43 3.34
CA LYS A 106 -7.04 20.37 2.21
C LYS A 106 -8.14 21.43 2.34
N VAL A 107 -8.99 21.35 3.36
CA VAL A 107 -10.11 22.29 3.55
C VAL A 107 -9.65 23.64 4.10
N ASP A 108 -8.56 23.68 4.88
CA ASP A 108 -7.93 24.90 5.39
C ASP A 108 -6.47 24.97 4.93
N GLU A 109 -6.19 25.60 3.78
CA GLU A 109 -4.88 26.09 3.31
C GLU A 109 -3.61 25.40 3.87
N TRP A 110 -3.48 24.07 3.67
CA TRP A 110 -2.32 23.27 4.12
C TRP A 110 -2.12 23.15 5.65
N ASN A 111 -3.06 23.62 6.45
CA ASN A 111 -3.17 23.27 7.86
C ASN A 111 -3.84 21.89 7.96
N TYR A 112 -3.03 20.84 7.87
CA TYR A 112 -3.48 19.50 8.25
C TYR A 112 -4.09 19.53 9.66
N TYR A 113 -5.01 18.59 9.96
CA TYR A 113 -5.57 18.48 11.31
C TYR A 113 -4.44 18.47 12.35
N PHE A 114 -4.47 19.45 13.26
CA PHE A 114 -3.47 19.64 14.32
C PHE A 114 -2.02 19.83 13.84
N GLY A 115 -1.81 20.20 12.58
CA GLY A 115 -0.46 20.30 11.97
C GLY A 115 0.21 18.94 11.77
N VAL A 116 -0.54 17.84 11.87
CA VAL A 116 0.01 16.48 11.74
C VAL A 116 -0.10 16.02 10.30
N GLU A 117 1.04 15.65 9.71
CA GLU A 117 1.08 15.12 8.35
C GLU A 117 0.26 13.82 8.23
N PRO A 118 -0.46 13.60 7.11
CA PRO A 118 -1.30 12.41 6.89
C PRO A 118 -0.56 11.07 7.01
N PHE A 119 0.76 11.09 6.85
CA PHE A 119 1.63 9.93 7.02
C PHE A 119 1.49 9.31 8.42
N TYR A 120 1.54 10.13 9.48
CA TYR A 120 1.53 9.68 10.86
C TYR A 120 0.26 8.91 11.28
N PRO A 121 -0.97 9.42 11.05
CA PRO A 121 -2.18 8.67 11.39
C PRO A 121 -2.33 7.38 10.57
N GLY A 122 -1.92 7.39 9.29
CA GLY A 122 -1.87 6.17 8.48
C GLY A 122 -0.87 5.15 9.03
N MET A 123 0.31 5.60 9.45
CA MET A 123 1.34 4.73 10.03
C MET A 123 0.87 4.16 11.37
N LEU A 124 0.25 4.98 12.21
CA LEU A 124 -0.32 4.55 13.48
C LEU A 124 -1.36 3.44 13.27
N MET A 125 -2.25 3.58 12.29
CA MET A 125 -3.22 2.55 11.95
C MET A 125 -2.55 1.24 11.52
N SER A 126 -1.52 1.33 10.68
CA SER A 126 -0.75 0.17 10.21
C SER A 126 -0.03 -0.55 11.37
N LEU A 127 0.58 0.21 12.28
CA LEU A 127 1.23 -0.30 13.50
C LEU A 127 0.24 -0.96 14.46
N MET A 128 -0.93 -0.35 14.68
CA MET A 128 -1.98 -0.93 15.54
C MET A 128 -2.43 -2.30 15.03
N LEU A 129 -2.72 -2.42 13.74
CA LEU A 129 -3.14 -3.69 13.12
C LEU A 129 -2.06 -4.76 13.23
N TRP A 130 -0.81 -4.38 13.00
CA TRP A 130 0.33 -5.29 13.14
C TRP A 130 0.53 -5.75 14.60
N GLY A 131 0.44 -4.83 15.56
CA GLY A 131 0.53 -5.13 16.99
C GLY A 131 -0.58 -6.08 17.45
N ILE A 132 -1.81 -5.87 17.01
CA ILE A 132 -2.94 -6.80 17.24
C ILE A 132 -2.62 -8.18 16.65
N GLY A 133 -2.03 -8.22 15.45
CA GLY A 133 -1.58 -9.46 14.81
C GLY A 133 -0.54 -10.23 15.62
N MET A 134 0.41 -9.53 16.24
CA MET A 134 1.42 -10.15 17.11
C MET A 134 0.81 -10.70 18.40
N LEU A 135 -0.09 -9.95 19.05
CA LEU A 135 -0.73 -10.39 20.29
C LEU A 135 -1.59 -11.65 20.08
N ARG A 136 -2.35 -11.70 18.98
CA ARG A 136 -3.16 -12.89 18.63
C ARG A 136 -2.31 -14.13 18.38
N LYS A 137 -1.15 -13.97 17.73
CA LYS A 137 -0.21 -15.08 17.51
C LYS A 137 0.30 -15.65 18.83
N LYS A 138 0.73 -14.79 19.75
CA LYS A 138 1.24 -15.20 21.07
C LYS A 138 0.18 -15.97 21.86
N HIS A 139 -1.07 -15.49 21.86
CA HIS A 139 -2.19 -16.16 22.53
C HIS A 139 -2.46 -17.56 21.95
N HIS A 140 -2.44 -17.71 20.62
CA HIS A 140 -2.70 -19.00 19.99
C HIS A 140 -1.59 -20.03 20.29
N GLN A 141 -0.32 -19.61 20.34
CA GLN A 141 0.80 -20.47 20.70
C GLN A 141 0.72 -20.97 22.15
N LEU A 142 0.38 -20.08 23.10
CA LEU A 142 0.20 -20.43 24.51
C LEU A 142 -0.95 -21.43 24.70
N SER A 143 -2.08 -21.23 24.03
CA SER A 143 -3.24 -22.13 24.10
C SER A 143 -2.89 -23.55 23.62
N ASN A 144 -2.15 -23.68 22.51
CA ASN A 144 -1.79 -25.00 21.97
C ASN A 144 -0.79 -25.74 22.87
N GLN A 145 0.13 -25.03 23.52
CA GLN A 145 1.06 -25.66 24.47
C GLN A 145 0.35 -26.23 25.69
N ILE A 146 -0.64 -25.50 26.24
CA ILE A 146 -1.42 -25.97 27.40
C ILE A 146 -2.27 -27.19 27.06
N SER A 147 -2.83 -27.25 25.85
CA SER A 147 -3.63 -28.41 25.39
C SER A 147 -2.79 -29.67 25.17
N ASN A 148 -1.54 -29.54 24.71
CA ASN A 148 -0.68 -30.70 24.45
C ASN A 148 0.03 -31.22 25.71
N ALA A 149 0.02 -30.46 26.81
CA ALA A 149 0.60 -30.83 28.10
C ALA A 149 -0.38 -31.56 29.04
N ARG A 150 -1.65 -31.71 28.61
CA ARG A 150 -2.70 -32.47 29.30
C ARG A 150 -2.96 -33.77 28.55
#